data_AF-A0A9W7IF72-F1
#
_entry.id   AF-A0A9W7IF72-F1
#
_cell.length_a   1.000
_cell.length_b   1.000
_cell.length_c   1.000
_cell.angle_alpha   90.00
_cell.angle_beta   90.00
_cell.angle_gamma   90.00
#
_symmetry.space_group_name_H-M   'P 1'
#
loop_
_entity.id
_entity.type
_entity.pdbx_description
1 polymer ?
#
loop_
_entity_poly.entity_id
_entity_poly.type
_entity_poly.pdbx_seq_one_letter_code
_entity_poly.pdbx_strand_id
1 'polypeptide(L)'
;MMSLGTQAKLPVIDFSNPNLKPGSLEWDLVKFQVRAALEEYGCFDASLDQVAELRNAVFGAMEEMFDLPLETKKLYVSDKLFRGYFGSPSGLLESMTIDEAQSAENIEQHLTTTLWPHGNISFGKTLVSFTEMASRLEKTIRRMILEIFGVEKYLDELINSTNYLLKLMKNKGPQCSEPTPNMVTLLYQNEVDGLEIQKKSDGEWINVTPSPDSFVVMIGESLGVWLNGGLSATYHRAVVKGSKARYSVGLFATPRGGYRVKAPEQLVDDKSPMLFKPFDYEEFLGFYLAQVIRGGTRPDLKGYCGA
;
A
#
# COMPACT_ATOMS: atom_id res chain seq x y z
N MET A 1 -23.37 -11.77 -32.79
CA MET A 1 -21.98 -12.11 -32.42
C MET A 1 -21.57 -11.24 -31.26
N MET A 2 -21.58 -11.77 -30.04
CA MET A 2 -20.95 -11.09 -28.92
C MET A 2 -19.44 -11.29 -29.09
N SER A 3 -18.72 -10.20 -29.30
CA SER A 3 -17.26 -10.19 -29.20
C SER A 3 -16.90 -10.71 -27.80
N LEU A 4 -16.23 -11.86 -27.70
CA LEU A 4 -15.49 -12.22 -26.50
C LEU A 4 -14.31 -11.25 -26.41
N GLY A 5 -14.56 -10.05 -25.90
CA GLY A 5 -13.50 -9.13 -25.51
C GLY A 5 -12.68 -9.81 -24.41
N THR A 6 -11.39 -10.01 -24.66
CA THR A 6 -10.45 -10.43 -23.64
C THR A 6 -10.54 -9.44 -22.49
N GLN A 7 -11.07 -9.87 -21.34
CA GLN A 7 -11.17 -9.01 -20.16
C GLN A 7 -9.76 -8.49 -19.83
N ALA A 8 -9.60 -7.17 -19.74
CA ALA A 8 -8.32 -6.56 -19.42
C ALA A 8 -7.79 -7.16 -18.11
N LYS A 9 -6.50 -7.51 -18.07
CA LYS A 9 -5.83 -8.06 -16.89
C LYS A 9 -4.74 -7.10 -16.46
N LEU A 10 -4.55 -6.99 -15.14
CA LEU A 10 -3.46 -6.22 -14.59
C LEU A 10 -2.12 -6.84 -15.02
N PRO A 11 -1.10 -6.04 -15.41
CA PRO A 11 0.21 -6.56 -15.75
C PRO A 11 0.83 -7.29 -14.56
N VAL A 12 1.36 -8.50 -14.81
CA VAL A 12 2.15 -9.26 -13.84
C VAL A 12 3.63 -9.08 -14.17
N ILE A 13 4.42 -8.69 -13.17
CA ILE A 13 5.85 -8.41 -13.30
C ILE A 13 6.60 -9.32 -12.32
N ASP A 14 7.59 -10.04 -12.82
CA ASP A 14 8.36 -11.02 -12.04
C ASP A 14 9.52 -10.36 -11.28
N PHE A 15 9.50 -10.48 -9.95
CA PHE A 15 10.57 -10.06 -9.03
C PHE A 15 11.28 -11.23 -8.35
N SER A 16 10.94 -12.48 -8.69
CA SER A 16 11.51 -13.70 -8.11
C SER A 16 12.94 -13.98 -8.60
N ASN A 17 13.37 -13.35 -9.70
CA ASN A 17 14.69 -13.58 -10.29
C ASN A 17 15.84 -13.12 -9.35
N PRO A 18 16.70 -14.03 -8.87
CA PRO A 18 17.80 -13.69 -7.94
C PRO A 18 18.90 -12.82 -8.58
N ASN A 19 18.93 -12.73 -9.91
CA ASN A 19 19.86 -11.88 -10.65
C ASN A 19 19.32 -10.48 -10.92
N LEU A 20 18.10 -10.16 -10.46
CA LEU A 20 17.51 -8.83 -10.60
C LEU A 20 18.31 -7.80 -9.78
N LYS A 21 19.32 -7.21 -10.41
CA LYS A 21 20.28 -6.30 -9.78
C LYS A 21 20.42 -5.01 -10.58
N PRO A 22 20.52 -3.84 -9.92
CA PRO A 22 20.71 -2.57 -10.59
C PRO A 22 21.86 -2.60 -11.60
N GLY A 23 21.60 -2.17 -12.83
CA GLY A 23 22.56 -2.16 -13.94
C GLY A 23 22.66 -3.46 -14.75
N SER A 24 21.88 -4.50 -14.42
CA SER A 24 21.73 -5.70 -15.26
C SER A 24 20.70 -5.49 -16.38
N LEU A 25 20.76 -6.33 -17.42
CA LEU A 25 19.76 -6.31 -18.50
C LEU A 25 18.36 -6.67 -17.97
N GLU A 26 18.29 -7.62 -17.04
CA GLU A 26 17.06 -8.03 -16.37
C GLU A 26 16.44 -6.86 -15.59
N TRP A 27 17.27 -6.05 -14.92
CA TRP A 27 16.82 -4.86 -14.22
C TRP A 27 16.22 -3.81 -15.15
N ASP A 28 16.87 -3.52 -16.27
CA ASP A 28 16.33 -2.55 -17.23
C ASP A 28 15.04 -3.05 -17.90
N LEU A 29 14.93 -4.36 -18.16
CA LEU A 29 13.70 -4.97 -18.65
C LEU A 29 12.55 -4.85 -17.64
N VAL A 30 12.77 -5.24 -16.40
CA VAL A 30 11.73 -5.14 -15.34
C VAL A 30 11.37 -3.69 -15.08
N LYS A 31 12.35 -2.78 -15.04
CA LYS A 31 12.12 -1.34 -14.89
C LYS A 31 11.26 -0.78 -16.03
N PHE A 32 11.47 -1.22 -17.28
CA PHE A 32 10.61 -0.85 -18.40
C PHE A 32 9.17 -1.34 -18.21
N GLN A 33 8.98 -2.58 -17.76
CA GLN A 33 7.64 -3.12 -17.46
C GLN A 33 6.96 -2.35 -16.33
N VAL A 34 7.70 -2.04 -15.26
CA VAL A 34 7.21 -1.23 -14.13
C VAL A 34 6.75 0.14 -14.63
N ARG A 35 7.56 0.83 -15.44
CA ARG A 35 7.19 2.12 -16.02
C ARG A 35 5.86 2.03 -16.78
N ALA A 36 5.75 1.10 -17.72
CA ALA A 36 4.57 0.95 -18.56
C ALA A 36 3.31 0.67 -17.73
N ALA A 37 3.42 -0.20 -16.71
CA ALA A 37 2.29 -0.53 -15.86
C ALA A 37 1.86 0.64 -14.96
N LEU A 38 2.81 1.40 -14.40
CA LEU A 38 2.52 2.54 -13.54
C LEU A 38 1.93 3.74 -14.32
N GLU A 39 2.40 3.98 -15.54
CA GLU A 39 1.87 5.02 -16.43
C GLU A 39 0.41 4.72 -16.82
N GLU A 40 0.09 3.46 -17.20
CA GLU A 40 -1.23 3.07 -17.68
C GLU A 40 -2.25 2.75 -16.58
N TYR A 41 -1.83 2.06 -15.51
CA TYR A 41 -2.71 1.54 -14.47
C TYR A 41 -2.48 2.21 -13.11
N GLY A 42 -1.29 2.76 -12.86
CA GLY A 42 -0.89 3.24 -11.53
C GLY A 42 -0.62 2.11 -10.52
N CYS A 43 -0.64 0.87 -11.00
CA CYS A 43 -0.40 -0.33 -10.22
C CYS A 43 0.01 -1.50 -11.12
N PHE A 44 0.46 -2.59 -10.52
CA PHE A 44 0.75 -3.86 -11.18
C PHE A 44 0.70 -4.99 -10.15
N ASP A 45 0.70 -6.22 -10.65
CA ASP A 45 0.88 -7.40 -9.82
C ASP A 45 2.36 -7.81 -9.82
N ALA A 46 2.98 -7.87 -8.65
CA ALA A 46 4.39 -8.18 -8.47
C ALA A 46 4.53 -9.64 -8.02
N SER A 47 4.89 -10.53 -8.94
CA SER A 47 5.17 -11.93 -8.63
C SER A 47 6.44 -12.02 -7.78
N LEU A 48 6.36 -12.72 -6.67
CA LEU A 48 7.46 -12.99 -5.75
C LEU A 48 7.21 -14.33 -5.06
N ASP A 49 7.71 -15.41 -5.65
CA ASP A 49 7.36 -16.80 -5.30
C ASP A 49 7.58 -17.11 -3.82
N GLN A 50 8.57 -16.47 -3.19
CA GLN A 50 8.90 -16.67 -1.77
C GLN A 50 7.75 -16.28 -0.83
N VAL A 51 6.83 -15.40 -1.24
CA VAL A 51 5.68 -15.01 -0.39
C VAL A 51 4.68 -16.16 -0.22
N ALA A 52 4.61 -17.07 -1.19
CA ALA A 52 3.69 -18.20 -1.13
C ALA A 52 4.01 -19.12 0.07
N GLU A 53 5.28 -19.22 0.47
CA GLU A 53 5.72 -19.99 1.64
C GLU A 53 5.18 -19.42 2.96
N LEU A 54 4.93 -18.11 3.02
CA LEU A 54 4.40 -17.42 4.20
C LEU A 54 2.87 -17.38 4.23
N ARG A 55 2.20 -17.75 3.14
CA ARG A 55 0.74 -17.56 2.97
C ARG A 55 -0.08 -18.10 4.13
N ASN A 56 0.07 -19.39 4.42
CA ASN A 56 -0.73 -20.07 5.45
C ASN A 56 -0.44 -19.50 6.84
N ALA A 57 0.82 -19.17 7.13
CA ALA A 57 1.20 -18.56 8.39
C ALA A 57 0.58 -17.17 8.54
N VAL A 58 0.66 -16.32 7.51
CA VAL A 58 0.14 -14.95 7.52
C VAL A 58 -1.38 -14.94 7.71
N PHE A 59 -2.13 -15.71 6.92
CA PHE A 59 -3.59 -15.72 7.05
C PHE A 59 -4.06 -16.44 8.31
N GLY A 60 -3.37 -17.49 8.76
CA GLY A 60 -3.65 -18.11 10.07
C GLY A 60 -3.42 -17.13 11.23
N ALA A 61 -2.34 -16.35 11.19
CA ALA A 61 -2.05 -15.30 12.17
C ALA A 61 -3.14 -14.20 12.15
N MET A 62 -3.62 -13.81 10.96
CA MET A 62 -4.72 -12.86 10.86
C MET A 62 -6.02 -13.39 11.44
N GLU A 63 -6.39 -14.64 11.12
CA GLU A 63 -7.58 -15.30 11.68
C GLU A 63 -7.50 -15.33 13.21
N GLU A 64 -6.37 -15.76 13.77
CA GLU A 64 -6.13 -15.77 15.21
C GLU A 64 -6.34 -14.38 15.84
N MET A 65 -5.76 -13.33 15.25
CA MET A 65 -5.89 -11.96 15.76
C MET A 65 -7.33 -11.45 15.67
N PHE A 66 -8.02 -11.68 14.56
CA PHE A 66 -9.40 -11.19 14.37
C PHE A 66 -10.44 -11.98 15.18
N ASP A 67 -10.12 -13.21 15.60
CA ASP A 67 -10.98 -14.03 16.45
C ASP A 67 -10.84 -13.70 17.95
N LEU A 68 -9.84 -12.88 18.33
CA LEU A 68 -9.75 -12.34 19.68
C LEU A 68 -11.01 -11.54 20.07
N PRO A 69 -11.36 -11.49 21.38
CA PRO A 69 -12.46 -10.66 21.85
C PRO A 69 -12.29 -9.20 21.43
N LEU A 70 -13.40 -8.52 21.12
CA LEU A 70 -13.39 -7.11 20.72
C LEU A 70 -12.67 -6.23 21.73
N GLU A 71 -12.89 -6.46 23.02
CA GLU A 71 -12.26 -5.68 24.10
C GLU A 71 -10.74 -5.88 24.14
N THR A 72 -10.24 -7.08 23.80
CA THR A 72 -8.80 -7.34 23.66
C THR A 72 -8.23 -6.57 22.47
N LYS A 73 -8.88 -6.63 21.31
CA LYS A 73 -8.43 -5.91 20.11
C LYS A 73 -8.37 -4.39 20.32
N LYS A 74 -9.33 -3.84 21.08
CA LYS A 74 -9.38 -2.42 21.46
C LYS A 74 -8.26 -1.98 22.41
N LEU A 75 -7.51 -2.90 23.04
CA LEU A 75 -6.36 -2.53 23.88
C LEU A 75 -5.21 -1.94 23.05
N TYR A 76 -5.10 -2.33 21.77
CA TYR A 76 -4.08 -1.79 20.88
C TYR A 76 -4.50 -0.44 20.30
N VAL A 77 -4.13 0.62 21.04
CA VAL A 77 -4.42 2.01 20.72
C VAL A 77 -3.16 2.77 20.33
N SER A 78 -3.33 3.86 19.61
CA SER A 78 -2.27 4.81 19.30
C SER A 78 -2.84 6.22 19.30
N ASP A 79 -2.01 7.18 19.66
CA ASP A 79 -2.25 8.62 19.56
C ASP A 79 -2.17 9.15 18.12
N LYS A 80 -1.45 8.42 17.24
CA LYS A 80 -1.33 8.76 15.82
C LYS A 80 -2.59 8.35 15.04
N LEU A 81 -2.96 9.17 14.06
CA LEU A 81 -4.15 8.96 13.26
C LEU A 81 -4.07 7.65 12.45
N PHE A 82 -5.20 6.95 12.34
CA PHE A 82 -5.34 5.71 11.57
C PHE A 82 -4.44 4.54 12.00
N ARG A 83 -3.86 4.61 13.21
CA ARG A 83 -3.11 3.53 13.86
C ARG A 83 -3.96 2.79 14.88
N GLY A 84 -3.55 1.58 15.24
CA GLY A 84 -4.26 0.76 16.21
C GLY A 84 -5.41 -0.04 15.61
N TYR A 85 -6.30 -0.51 16.48
CA TYR A 85 -7.51 -1.21 16.09
C TYR A 85 -8.60 -0.28 15.56
N PHE A 86 -9.24 -0.67 14.48
CA PHE A 86 -10.43 -0.02 13.93
C PHE A 86 -11.51 -1.07 13.59
N GLY A 87 -12.73 -0.83 14.06
CA GLY A 87 -13.91 -1.61 13.69
C GLY A 87 -15.04 -0.68 13.26
N SER A 88 -15.57 -0.91 12.06
CA SER A 88 -16.75 -0.17 11.59
C SER A 88 -17.99 -0.53 12.43
N PRO A 89 -18.93 0.42 12.65
CA PRO A 89 -20.15 0.14 13.42
C PRO A 89 -21.02 -0.99 12.85
N SER A 90 -20.96 -1.19 11.53
CA SER A 90 -21.67 -2.28 10.84
C SER A 90 -20.99 -3.64 10.97
N GLY A 91 -19.76 -3.70 11.48
CA GLY A 91 -18.94 -4.91 11.55
C GLY A 91 -18.49 -5.44 10.17
N LEU A 92 -18.69 -4.66 9.09
CA LEU A 92 -18.33 -5.06 7.73
C LEU A 92 -16.85 -4.85 7.41
N LEU A 93 -16.20 -3.94 8.12
CA LEU A 93 -14.77 -3.69 8.04
C LEU A 93 -14.17 -3.70 9.44
N GLU A 94 -13.08 -4.42 9.57
CA GLU A 94 -12.22 -4.48 10.74
C GLU A 94 -10.76 -4.41 10.30
N SER A 95 -9.92 -3.68 11.02
CA SER A 95 -8.49 -3.61 10.74
C SER A 95 -7.64 -3.37 11.97
N MET A 96 -6.39 -3.84 11.90
CA MET A 96 -5.33 -3.58 12.86
C MET A 96 -4.16 -2.94 12.12
N THR A 97 -3.82 -1.69 12.45
CA THR A 97 -2.70 -0.96 11.83
C THR A 97 -1.54 -0.82 12.80
N ILE A 98 -0.41 -1.44 12.46
CA ILE A 98 0.84 -1.37 13.21
C ILE A 98 1.69 -0.24 12.63
N ASP A 99 2.14 0.66 13.50
CA ASP A 99 3.04 1.75 13.13
C ASP A 99 4.50 1.28 13.17
N GLU A 100 5.35 1.90 12.35
CA GLU A 100 6.79 1.61 12.31
C GLU A 100 7.09 0.11 12.20
N ALA A 101 6.38 -0.56 11.30
CA ALA A 101 6.39 -2.01 11.13
C ALA A 101 7.75 -2.57 10.66
N GLN A 102 8.65 -1.70 10.17
CA GLN A 102 10.05 -2.04 9.92
C GLN A 102 10.82 -2.41 11.20
N SER A 103 10.33 -2.03 12.38
CA SER A 103 10.92 -2.43 13.66
C SER A 103 10.25 -3.73 14.12
N ALA A 104 11.03 -4.81 14.17
CA ALA A 104 10.55 -6.09 14.71
C ALA A 104 10.03 -5.95 16.14
N GLU A 105 10.62 -5.07 16.94
CA GLU A 105 10.20 -4.78 18.32
C GLU A 105 8.75 -4.26 18.40
N ASN A 106 8.31 -3.43 17.44
CA ASN A 106 6.94 -2.93 17.43
C ASN A 106 5.90 -4.04 17.20
N ILE A 107 6.28 -5.08 16.45
CA ILE A 107 5.42 -6.24 16.20
C ILE A 107 5.52 -7.23 17.38
N GLU A 108 6.74 -7.60 17.76
CA GLU A 108 7.00 -8.66 18.75
C GLU A 108 6.77 -8.23 20.20
N GLN A 109 7.00 -6.96 20.53
CA GLN A 109 6.80 -6.46 21.89
C GLN A 109 5.51 -5.68 21.99
N HIS A 110 5.29 -4.64 21.19
CA HIS A 110 4.12 -3.78 21.41
C HIS A 110 2.80 -4.46 21.04
N LEU A 111 2.65 -4.97 19.82
CA LEU A 111 1.38 -5.61 19.43
C LEU A 111 1.13 -6.90 20.22
N THR A 112 2.15 -7.76 20.26
CA THR A 112 2.01 -9.12 20.76
C THR A 112 1.76 -9.16 22.27
N THR A 113 2.46 -8.34 23.07
CA THR A 113 2.21 -8.29 24.53
C THR A 113 0.90 -7.59 24.89
N THR A 114 0.42 -6.67 24.03
CA THR A 114 -0.86 -5.99 24.23
C THR A 114 -2.04 -6.94 24.00
N LEU A 115 -1.98 -7.76 22.96
CA LEU A 115 -3.09 -8.64 22.57
C LEU A 115 -3.05 -10.00 23.28
N TRP A 116 -1.86 -10.52 23.59
CA TRP A 116 -1.69 -11.81 24.28
C TRP A 116 -0.90 -11.60 25.58
N PRO A 117 -1.49 -11.87 26.76
CA PRO A 117 -0.82 -11.68 28.05
C PRO A 117 0.48 -12.48 28.23
N HIS A 118 0.61 -13.61 27.54
CA HIS A 118 1.81 -14.47 27.53
C HIS A 118 2.66 -14.28 26.27
N GLY A 119 2.30 -13.31 25.42
CA GLY A 119 2.82 -13.13 24.08
C GLY A 119 2.35 -14.22 23.11
N ASN A 120 2.74 -14.05 21.85
CA ASN A 120 2.52 -14.93 20.73
C ASN A 120 3.70 -14.80 19.75
N ILE A 121 4.74 -15.56 20.03
CA ILE A 121 6.02 -15.51 19.28
C ILE A 121 5.81 -15.91 17.83
N SER A 122 4.92 -16.89 17.57
CA SER A 122 4.65 -17.38 16.21
C SER A 122 4.01 -16.29 15.35
N PHE A 123 3.01 -15.60 15.89
CA PHE A 123 2.35 -14.47 15.25
C PHE A 123 3.35 -13.35 14.97
N GLY A 124 4.13 -12.94 15.97
CA GLY A 124 5.13 -11.88 15.84
C GLY A 124 6.14 -12.18 14.73
N LYS A 125 6.79 -13.35 14.77
CA LYS A 125 7.76 -13.78 13.76
C LYS A 125 7.17 -13.81 12.35
N THR A 126 5.94 -14.30 12.21
CA THR A 126 5.25 -14.37 10.90
C THR A 126 5.09 -12.98 10.30
N LEU A 127 4.60 -12.01 11.08
CA LEU A 127 4.41 -10.63 10.61
C LEU A 127 5.75 -9.92 10.34
N VAL A 128 6.78 -10.17 11.15
CA VAL A 128 8.13 -9.62 10.91
C VAL A 128 8.67 -10.15 9.58
N SER A 129 8.66 -11.47 9.35
CA SER A 129 9.16 -12.06 8.10
C SER A 129 8.40 -11.56 6.88
N PHE A 130 7.07 -11.46 6.96
CA PHE A 130 6.25 -10.88 5.90
C PHE A 130 6.62 -9.41 5.62
N THR A 131 6.78 -8.61 6.68
CA THR A 131 7.08 -7.17 6.57
C THR A 131 8.48 -6.93 6.01
N GLU A 132 9.48 -7.72 6.40
CA GLU A 132 10.83 -7.65 5.85
C GLU A 132 10.82 -7.98 4.35
N MET A 133 10.10 -9.02 3.94
CA MET A 133 9.98 -9.39 2.53
C MET A 133 9.31 -8.28 1.71
N ALA A 134 8.14 -7.82 2.15
CA ALA A 134 7.40 -6.77 1.46
C ALA A 134 8.18 -5.44 1.42
N SER A 135 8.84 -5.03 2.51
CA SER A 135 9.61 -3.78 2.53
C SER A 135 10.88 -3.84 1.67
N ARG A 136 11.50 -5.02 1.51
CA ARG A 136 12.60 -5.21 0.54
C ARG A 136 12.09 -5.06 -0.89
N LEU A 137 10.95 -5.66 -1.22
CA LEU A 137 10.33 -5.51 -2.54
C LEU A 137 9.96 -4.05 -2.81
N GLU A 138 9.36 -3.36 -1.84
CA GLU A 138 9.01 -1.94 -1.97
C GLU A 138 10.23 -1.07 -2.26
N LYS A 139 11.35 -1.27 -1.54
CA LYS A 139 12.60 -0.53 -1.78
C LYS A 139 13.16 -0.77 -3.18
N THR A 140 13.08 -2.01 -3.67
CA THR A 140 13.48 -2.36 -5.04
C THR A 140 12.64 -1.61 -6.07
N ILE A 141 11.32 -1.66 -5.93
CA ILE A 141 10.38 -0.98 -6.83
C ILE A 141 10.58 0.54 -6.77
N ARG A 142 10.73 1.09 -5.57
CA ARG A 142 10.98 2.53 -5.38
C ARG A 142 12.26 2.96 -6.08
N ARG A 143 13.33 2.19 -5.98
CA ARG A 143 14.57 2.47 -6.71
C ARG A 143 14.33 2.50 -8.22
N MET A 144 13.62 1.51 -8.77
CA MET A 144 13.26 1.49 -10.19
C MET A 144 12.49 2.74 -10.60
N ILE A 145 11.51 3.17 -9.79
CA ILE A 145 10.75 4.40 -10.04
C ILE A 145 11.69 5.62 -10.07
N LEU A 146 12.58 5.77 -9.10
CA LEU A 146 13.50 6.90 -9.08
C LEU A 146 14.44 6.91 -10.30
N GLU A 147 14.93 5.75 -10.72
CA GLU A 147 15.76 5.61 -11.93
C GLU A 147 14.97 5.91 -13.21
N ILE A 148 13.68 5.56 -13.29
CA ILE A 148 12.79 5.91 -14.43
C ILE A 148 12.71 7.43 -14.62
N PHE A 149 12.71 8.18 -13.52
CA PHE A 149 12.62 9.64 -13.51
C PHE A 149 13.99 10.34 -13.43
N GLY A 150 15.11 9.60 -13.40
CA GLY A 150 16.46 10.17 -13.33
C GLY A 150 16.76 10.93 -12.02
N VAL A 151 16.16 10.50 -10.92
CA VAL A 151 16.23 11.15 -9.59
C VAL A 151 16.73 10.19 -8.51
N GLU A 152 17.49 9.17 -8.87
CA GLU A 152 18.07 8.16 -7.98
C GLU A 152 18.97 8.74 -6.88
N LYS A 153 19.50 9.95 -7.06
CA LYS A 153 20.28 10.65 -6.01
C LYS A 153 19.48 10.92 -4.73
N TYR A 154 18.13 10.90 -4.80
CA TYR A 154 17.24 11.11 -3.66
C TYR A 154 16.79 9.81 -2.97
N LEU A 155 17.32 8.66 -3.37
CA LEU A 155 16.89 7.36 -2.84
C LEU A 155 17.05 7.29 -1.31
N ASP A 156 18.21 7.70 -0.80
CA ASP A 156 18.49 7.66 0.64
C ASP A 156 17.60 8.63 1.43
N GLU A 157 17.32 9.82 0.87
CA GLU A 157 16.38 10.78 1.48
C GLU A 157 14.99 10.17 1.62
N LEU A 158 14.47 9.55 0.55
CA LEU A 158 13.15 8.92 0.58
C LEU A 158 13.11 7.70 1.49
N ILE A 159 14.15 6.87 1.52
CA ILE A 159 14.21 5.73 2.45
C ILE A 159 14.19 6.22 3.90
N ASN A 160 15.01 7.21 4.24
CA ASN A 160 15.13 7.73 5.60
C ASN A 160 13.88 8.49 6.07
N SER A 161 13.17 9.11 5.14
CA SER A 161 11.90 9.80 5.40
C SER A 161 10.68 8.90 5.33
N THR A 162 10.83 7.59 5.09
CA THR A 162 9.72 6.64 5.03
C THR A 162 9.46 5.97 6.37
N ASN A 163 8.18 5.81 6.67
CA ASN A 163 7.64 4.91 7.67
C ASN A 163 6.86 3.79 6.97
N TYR A 164 6.85 2.58 7.53
CA TYR A 164 5.99 1.50 7.05
C TYR A 164 4.86 1.22 8.02
N LEU A 165 3.64 1.22 7.51
CA LEU A 165 2.45 0.80 8.24
C LEU A 165 2.06 -0.59 7.76
N LEU A 166 1.96 -1.53 8.69
CA LEU A 166 1.42 -2.86 8.39
C LEU A 166 -0.04 -2.88 8.82
N LYS A 167 -0.95 -3.00 7.87
CA LYS A 167 -2.39 -3.02 8.12
C LYS A 167 -2.98 -4.39 7.79
N LEU A 168 -3.45 -5.07 8.82
CA LEU A 168 -4.24 -6.30 8.70
C LEU A 168 -5.70 -5.91 8.52
N MET A 169 -6.39 -6.45 7.51
CA MET A 169 -7.76 -6.06 7.18
C MET A 169 -8.66 -7.29 6.99
N LYS A 170 -9.86 -7.23 7.57
CA LYS A 170 -10.96 -8.18 7.39
C LYS A 170 -12.16 -7.44 6.84
N ASN A 171 -12.53 -7.76 5.61
CA ASN A 171 -13.60 -7.11 4.85
C ASN A 171 -14.72 -8.09 4.54
N LYS A 172 -15.96 -7.70 4.85
CA LYS A 172 -17.20 -8.43 4.56
C LYS A 172 -18.20 -7.63 3.73
N GLY A 173 -17.87 -6.38 3.40
CA GLY A 173 -18.73 -5.49 2.64
C GLY A 173 -17.95 -4.64 1.65
N PRO A 174 -18.66 -3.87 0.80
CA PRO A 174 -18.03 -3.00 -0.17
C PRO A 174 -17.27 -1.86 0.53
N GLN A 175 -16.16 -1.45 -0.06
CA GLN A 175 -15.43 -0.23 0.30
C GLN A 175 -15.47 0.79 -0.83
N CYS A 176 -15.34 2.07 -0.44
CA CYS A 176 -15.31 3.18 -1.37
C CYS A 176 -14.07 3.15 -2.28
N SER A 177 -14.24 3.79 -3.44
CA SER A 177 -13.19 3.99 -4.44
C SER A 177 -12.32 5.18 -4.06
N GLU A 178 -11.10 4.96 -3.58
CA GLU A 178 -10.25 6.06 -3.08
C GLU A 178 -8.77 5.86 -3.40
N PRO A 179 -8.06 6.88 -3.90
CA PRO A 179 -6.61 6.92 -3.86
C PRO A 179 -6.12 6.88 -2.41
N THR A 180 -4.99 6.22 -2.17
CA THR A 180 -4.38 6.18 -0.84
C THR A 180 -3.32 7.29 -0.71
N PRO A 181 -3.30 8.04 0.40
CA PRO A 181 -2.44 9.22 0.52
C PRO A 181 -0.96 8.91 0.76
N ASN A 182 -0.57 7.64 0.77
CA ASN A 182 0.79 7.17 1.05
C ASN A 182 1.73 7.30 -0.18
N MET A 183 2.95 6.76 -0.11
CA MET A 183 3.89 6.71 -1.23
C MET A 183 3.63 5.49 -2.12
N VAL A 184 3.69 4.29 -1.53
CA VAL A 184 3.51 3.01 -2.22
C VAL A 184 2.79 2.04 -1.30
N THR A 185 1.85 1.27 -1.86
CA THR A 185 1.13 0.19 -1.16
C THR A 185 1.51 -1.15 -1.77
N LEU A 186 1.88 -2.12 -0.95
CA LEU A 186 1.95 -3.53 -1.31
C LEU A 186 0.80 -4.26 -0.63
N LEU A 187 -0.13 -4.80 -1.40
CA LEU A 187 -1.31 -5.49 -0.89
C LEU A 187 -1.24 -6.99 -1.18
N TYR A 188 -1.27 -7.79 -0.12
CA TYR A 188 -1.39 -9.25 -0.17
C TYR A 188 -2.80 -9.66 0.26
N GLN A 189 -3.43 -10.61 -0.44
CA GLN A 189 -4.84 -10.95 -0.25
C GLN A 189 -5.09 -12.47 -0.31
N ASN A 190 -6.13 -12.94 0.40
CA ASN A 190 -6.57 -14.33 0.32
C ASN A 190 -7.31 -14.61 -1.01
N GLU A 191 -7.72 -15.86 -1.28
CA GLU A 191 -8.38 -16.22 -2.56
C GLU A 191 -9.83 -15.68 -2.71
N VAL A 192 -10.17 -14.58 -2.04
CA VAL A 192 -11.48 -13.93 -2.15
C VAL A 192 -11.34 -12.71 -3.05
N ASP A 193 -11.96 -12.80 -4.23
CA ASP A 193 -12.09 -11.69 -5.17
C ASP A 193 -12.72 -10.45 -4.54
N GLY A 194 -12.39 -9.28 -5.10
CA GLY A 194 -13.10 -8.05 -4.79
C GLY A 194 -12.30 -6.79 -5.02
N LEU A 195 -10.98 -6.85 -5.18
CA LEU A 195 -10.23 -5.65 -5.55
C LEU A 195 -10.49 -5.31 -7.01
N GLU A 196 -10.99 -4.11 -7.26
CA GLU A 196 -11.12 -3.56 -8.61
C GLU A 196 -10.27 -2.28 -8.72
N ILE A 197 -9.59 -2.12 -9.85
CA ILE A 197 -8.74 -0.98 -10.19
C ILE A 197 -9.34 -0.25 -11.39
N GLN A 198 -9.35 1.07 -11.35
CA GLN A 198 -9.73 1.86 -12.52
C GLN A 198 -8.52 2.12 -13.42
N LYS A 199 -8.61 1.69 -14.68
CA LYS A 199 -7.64 1.95 -15.72
C LYS A 199 -7.64 3.45 -16.08
N LYS A 200 -6.46 4.05 -16.28
CA LYS A 200 -6.35 5.49 -16.46
C LYS A 200 -6.76 5.96 -17.86
N SER A 201 -6.56 5.13 -18.88
CA SER A 201 -6.78 5.52 -20.28
C SER A 201 -8.25 5.62 -20.67
N ASP A 202 -9.11 4.75 -20.15
CA ASP A 202 -10.53 4.64 -20.53
C ASP A 202 -11.48 4.65 -19.32
N GLY A 203 -10.97 4.64 -18.09
CA GLY A 203 -11.78 4.60 -16.88
C GLY A 203 -12.43 3.25 -16.60
N GLU A 204 -12.06 2.19 -17.32
CA GLU A 204 -12.59 0.84 -17.13
C GLU A 204 -12.16 0.25 -15.78
N TRP A 205 -13.09 -0.43 -15.10
CA TRP A 205 -12.79 -1.14 -13.86
C TRP A 205 -12.34 -2.57 -14.15
N ILE A 206 -11.12 -2.88 -13.74
CA ILE A 206 -10.48 -4.18 -13.88
C ILE A 206 -10.55 -4.93 -12.56
N ASN A 207 -11.08 -6.16 -12.57
CA ASN A 207 -11.00 -7.04 -11.41
C ASN A 207 -9.59 -7.61 -11.29
N VAL A 208 -8.99 -7.49 -10.11
CA VAL A 208 -7.68 -8.06 -9.80
C VAL A 208 -7.87 -9.44 -9.22
N THR A 209 -7.50 -10.47 -9.98
CA THR A 209 -7.52 -11.85 -9.51
C THR A 209 -6.46 -12.03 -8.42
N PRO A 210 -6.82 -12.48 -7.20
CA PRO A 210 -5.86 -12.78 -6.15
C PRO A 210 -4.87 -13.87 -6.59
N SER A 211 -3.57 -13.65 -6.36
CA SER A 211 -2.53 -14.68 -6.51
C SER A 211 -1.89 -15.02 -5.16
N PRO A 212 -1.54 -16.29 -4.91
CA PRO A 212 -0.87 -16.69 -3.68
C PRO A 212 0.61 -16.27 -3.61
N ASP A 213 1.20 -15.99 -4.77
CA ASP A 213 2.62 -15.75 -5.01
C ASP A 213 2.93 -14.30 -5.41
N SER A 214 2.00 -13.36 -5.20
CA SER A 214 2.18 -11.99 -5.68
C SER A 214 1.66 -10.92 -4.72
N PHE A 215 2.15 -9.70 -4.92
CA PHE A 215 1.65 -8.48 -4.27
C PHE A 215 1.04 -7.55 -5.31
N VAL A 216 -0.15 -7.02 -5.02
CA VAL A 216 -0.66 -5.88 -5.79
C VAL A 216 0.06 -4.62 -5.32
N VAL A 217 0.86 -4.02 -6.20
CA VAL A 217 1.62 -2.80 -5.92
C VAL A 217 0.87 -1.61 -6.48
N MET A 218 0.58 -0.60 -5.64
CA MET A 218 -0.14 0.61 -6.05
C MET A 218 0.65 1.86 -5.66
N ILE A 219 0.64 2.86 -6.55
CA ILE A 219 1.21 4.18 -6.27
C ILE A 219 0.20 4.98 -5.44
N GLY A 220 0.68 5.59 -4.36
CA GLY A 220 -0.11 6.50 -3.55
C GLY A 220 0.09 7.96 -3.93
N GLU A 221 -0.78 8.83 -3.42
CA GLU A 221 -0.81 10.23 -3.81
C GLU A 221 0.46 10.99 -3.42
N SER A 222 1.07 10.69 -2.26
CA SER A 222 2.30 11.37 -1.81
C SER A 222 3.44 11.17 -2.80
N LEU A 223 3.57 9.98 -3.41
CA LEU A 223 4.60 9.73 -4.42
C LEU A 223 4.27 10.46 -5.73
N GLY A 224 2.98 10.56 -6.08
CA GLY A 224 2.56 11.38 -7.22
C GLY A 224 2.91 12.87 -7.04
N VAL A 225 2.71 13.42 -5.84
CA VAL A 225 3.14 14.78 -5.49
C VAL A 225 4.66 14.91 -5.55
N TRP A 226 5.39 13.95 -4.97
CA TRP A 226 6.85 13.95 -4.97
C TRP A 226 7.43 13.86 -6.40
N LEU A 227 6.79 13.13 -7.31
CA LEU A 227 7.20 13.06 -8.73
C LEU A 227 6.68 14.23 -9.57
N ASN A 228 6.20 15.31 -8.94
CA ASN A 228 5.58 16.46 -9.61
C ASN A 228 4.49 16.06 -10.63
N GLY A 229 3.71 15.03 -10.33
CA GLY A 229 2.63 14.55 -11.18
C GLY A 229 3.05 13.55 -12.26
N GLY A 230 4.33 13.17 -12.31
CA GLY A 230 4.85 12.19 -13.27
C GLY A 230 4.20 10.81 -13.16
N LEU A 231 3.74 10.43 -11.96
CA LEU A 231 2.84 9.30 -11.75
C LEU A 231 1.62 9.75 -10.96
N SER A 232 0.48 9.09 -11.21
CA SER A 232 -0.77 9.33 -10.48
C SER A 232 -1.20 8.08 -9.73
N ALA A 233 -1.72 8.29 -8.52
CA ALA A 233 -2.37 7.24 -7.75
C ALA A 233 -3.60 6.71 -8.49
N THR A 234 -3.87 5.41 -8.34
CA THR A 234 -4.98 4.75 -9.01
C THR A 234 -6.22 4.72 -8.12
N TYR A 235 -7.39 4.91 -8.73
CA TYR A 235 -8.65 4.65 -8.04
C TYR A 235 -8.83 3.15 -7.90
N HIS A 236 -9.07 2.70 -6.67
CA HIS A 236 -9.30 1.30 -6.37
C HIS A 236 -10.44 1.17 -5.38
N ARG A 237 -11.20 0.08 -5.49
CA ARG A 237 -12.30 -0.24 -4.57
C ARG A 237 -12.31 -1.71 -4.22
N ALA A 238 -12.89 -2.05 -3.08
CA ALA A 238 -13.17 -3.44 -2.73
C ALA A 238 -14.67 -3.72 -2.89
N VAL A 239 -15.04 -4.56 -3.86
CA VAL A 239 -16.39 -5.07 -4.07
C VAL A 239 -16.43 -6.52 -3.60
N VAL A 240 -16.53 -6.73 -2.29
CA VAL A 240 -16.63 -8.09 -1.73
C VAL A 240 -17.99 -8.69 -2.12
N LYS A 241 -17.96 -9.73 -2.97
CA LYS A 241 -19.15 -10.49 -3.39
C LYS A 241 -19.14 -11.85 -2.70
N GLY A 242 -20.15 -12.13 -1.87
CA GLY A 242 -20.34 -13.44 -1.23
C GLY A 242 -20.28 -13.40 0.30
N SER A 243 -20.31 -14.59 0.91
CA SER A 243 -20.40 -14.77 2.37
C SER A 243 -19.06 -14.95 3.08
N LYS A 244 -17.98 -15.21 2.34
CA LYS A 244 -16.63 -15.38 2.92
C LYS A 244 -16.00 -14.02 3.20
N ALA A 245 -15.33 -13.90 4.35
CA ALA A 245 -14.54 -12.72 4.66
C ALA A 245 -13.31 -12.65 3.75
N ARG A 246 -13.04 -11.46 3.19
CA ARG A 246 -11.81 -11.16 2.47
C ARG A 246 -10.78 -10.66 3.47
N TYR A 247 -9.67 -11.39 3.57
CA TYR A 247 -8.51 -10.99 4.38
C TYR A 247 -7.46 -10.39 3.46
N SER A 248 -6.88 -9.26 3.88
CA SER A 248 -5.73 -8.68 3.19
C SER A 248 -4.77 -8.02 4.14
N VAL A 249 -3.48 -8.11 3.84
CA VAL A 249 -2.39 -7.41 4.51
C VAL A 249 -1.86 -6.34 3.58
N GLY A 250 -1.87 -5.08 4.02
CA GLY A 250 -1.26 -4.00 3.28
C GLY A 250 -0.01 -3.50 4.00
N LEU A 251 1.11 -3.42 3.28
CA LEU A 251 2.27 -2.65 3.69
C LEU A 251 2.19 -1.27 3.00
N PHE A 252 2.03 -0.21 3.77
CA PHE A 252 1.94 1.15 3.28
C PHE A 252 3.23 1.90 3.62
N ALA A 253 4.02 2.23 2.59
CA ALA A 253 5.11 3.17 2.74
C ALA A 253 4.53 4.59 2.81
N THR A 254 4.65 5.27 3.95
CA THR A 254 4.17 6.63 4.16
C THR A 254 5.35 7.57 4.45
N PRO A 255 5.23 8.88 4.16
CA PRO A 255 6.15 9.85 4.69
C PRO A 255 6.11 9.84 6.23
N ARG A 256 7.26 10.06 6.88
CA ARG A 256 7.35 10.31 8.32
C ARG A 256 6.80 11.70 8.64
N GLY A 257 6.15 11.85 9.79
CA GLY A 257 5.77 13.17 10.30
C GLY A 257 6.98 14.09 10.43
N GLY A 258 6.83 15.35 10.02
CA GLY A 258 7.89 16.35 9.95
C GLY A 258 8.66 16.35 8.62
N TYR A 259 8.56 15.31 7.79
CA TYR A 259 9.12 15.34 6.45
C TYR A 259 8.19 16.08 5.49
N ARG A 260 8.68 17.19 4.94
CA ARG A 260 7.95 17.95 3.92
C ARG A 260 8.09 17.30 2.56
N VAL A 261 7.04 16.61 2.11
CA VAL A 261 6.96 16.03 0.77
C VAL A 261 6.93 17.16 -0.25
N LYS A 262 7.92 17.19 -1.14
CA LYS A 262 8.06 18.18 -2.21
C LYS A 262 8.69 17.54 -3.45
N ALA A 263 8.40 18.11 -4.61
CA ALA A 263 9.05 17.68 -5.84
C ALA A 263 10.57 17.95 -5.81
N PRO A 264 11.41 16.99 -6.27
CA PRO A 264 12.80 17.25 -6.61
C PRO A 264 12.95 18.40 -7.60
N GLU A 265 14.00 19.19 -7.41
CA GLU A 265 14.28 20.34 -8.28
C GLU A 265 14.48 19.91 -9.74
N GLN A 266 15.01 18.71 -10.02
CA GLN A 266 15.15 18.24 -11.41
C GLN A 266 13.83 17.90 -12.11
N LEU A 267 12.73 17.76 -11.37
CA LEU A 267 11.41 17.52 -11.96
C LEU A 267 10.59 18.81 -12.12
N VAL A 268 11.20 19.96 -11.78
CA VAL A 268 10.59 21.28 -11.86
C VAL A 268 11.43 22.18 -12.77
N ASP A 269 10.89 22.53 -13.93
CA ASP A 269 11.54 23.42 -14.89
C ASP A 269 10.50 24.26 -15.66
N ASP A 270 10.95 25.07 -16.62
CA ASP A 270 10.07 25.92 -17.42
C ASP A 270 9.02 25.13 -18.25
N LYS A 271 9.26 23.84 -18.50
CA LYS A 271 8.35 22.95 -19.23
C LYS A 271 7.45 22.13 -18.29
N SER A 272 7.88 21.93 -17.05
CA SER A 272 7.20 21.20 -15.99
C SER A 272 7.20 22.05 -14.71
N PRO A 273 6.31 23.05 -14.59
CA PRO A 273 6.28 23.91 -13.42
C PRO A 273 5.89 23.12 -12.16
N MET A 274 6.12 23.71 -10.99
CA MET A 274 5.71 23.10 -9.73
C MET A 274 4.18 22.99 -9.68
N LEU A 275 3.66 21.76 -9.66
CA LEU A 275 2.22 21.49 -9.67
C LEU A 275 1.61 21.45 -8.26
N PHE A 276 2.44 21.18 -7.24
CA PHE A 276 1.99 20.91 -5.89
C PHE A 276 2.83 21.68 -4.87
N LYS A 277 2.17 22.33 -3.91
CA LYS A 277 2.82 22.93 -2.75
C LYS A 277 3.37 21.83 -1.82
N PRO A 278 4.56 22.04 -1.21
CA PRO A 278 5.10 21.12 -0.22
C PRO A 278 4.18 20.95 0.98
N PHE A 279 3.97 19.72 1.42
CA PHE A 279 3.06 19.40 2.52
C PHE A 279 3.67 18.42 3.53
N ASP A 280 3.11 18.37 4.74
CA ASP A 280 3.39 17.33 5.74
C ASP A 280 2.26 16.29 5.77
N TYR A 281 2.64 15.01 5.81
CA TYR A 281 1.70 13.91 5.73
C TYR A 281 0.76 13.82 6.94
N GLU A 282 1.26 14.03 8.15
CA GLU A 282 0.42 13.94 9.35
C GLU A 282 -0.51 15.16 9.48
N GLU A 283 -0.07 16.34 9.05
CA GLU A 283 -0.95 17.51 8.90
C GLU A 283 -2.08 17.26 7.91
N PHE A 284 -1.78 16.66 6.75
CA PHE A 284 -2.78 16.28 5.77
C PHE A 284 -3.77 15.25 6.34
N LEU A 285 -3.30 14.21 7.04
CA LEU A 285 -4.17 13.22 7.67
C LEU A 285 -5.13 13.87 8.69
N GLY A 286 -4.65 14.84 9.46
CA GLY A 286 -5.48 15.64 10.37
C GLY A 286 -6.55 16.45 9.64
N PHE A 287 -6.18 17.12 8.54
CA PHE A 287 -7.12 17.82 7.68
C PHE A 287 -8.17 16.88 7.05
N TYR A 288 -7.73 15.75 6.50
CA TYR A 288 -8.59 14.72 5.90
C TYR A 288 -9.63 14.24 6.91
N LEU A 289 -9.20 13.85 8.11
CA LEU A 289 -10.10 13.35 9.16
C LEU A 289 -11.11 14.42 9.59
N ALA A 290 -10.68 15.68 9.75
CA ALA A 290 -11.57 16.77 10.10
C ALA A 290 -12.67 16.99 9.05
N GLN A 291 -12.37 16.82 7.76
CA GLN A 291 -13.36 16.93 6.68
C GLN A 291 -14.34 15.76 6.66
N VAL A 292 -13.84 14.52 6.86
CA VAL A 292 -14.69 13.32 6.95
C VAL A 292 -15.68 13.45 8.11
N ILE A 293 -15.22 13.92 9.29
CA ILE A 293 -16.08 14.11 10.47
C ILE A 293 -17.17 15.16 10.20
N ARG A 294 -16.89 16.19 9.40
CA ARG A 294 -17.86 17.24 9.02
C ARG A 294 -18.86 16.80 7.95
N GLY A 295 -18.78 15.56 7.46
CA GLY A 295 -19.59 15.06 6.35
C GLY A 295 -19.25 15.74 5.01
N GLY A 296 -18.08 16.36 4.91
CA GLY A 296 -17.60 16.97 3.68
C GLY A 296 -17.15 15.93 2.65
N THR A 297 -16.87 16.40 1.43
CA THR A 297 -16.20 15.58 0.42
C THR A 297 -14.82 15.18 0.94
N ARG A 298 -14.44 13.91 0.75
CA ARG A 298 -13.10 13.43 1.10
C ARG A 298 -12.07 14.21 0.28
N PRO A 299 -11.17 14.99 0.91
CA PRO A 299 -10.21 15.77 0.16
C PRO A 299 -9.19 14.82 -0.44
N ASP A 300 -8.92 14.98 -1.74
CA ASP A 300 -7.74 14.38 -2.35
C ASP A 300 -6.50 15.22 -2.01
N LEU A 301 -5.33 14.57 -2.05
CA LEU A 301 -4.09 15.23 -1.68
C LEU A 301 -3.71 16.32 -2.70
N LYS A 302 -4.09 16.13 -3.96
CA LYS A 302 -3.84 17.12 -5.02
C LYS A 302 -4.52 18.46 -4.73
N GLY A 303 -5.78 18.43 -4.30
CA GLY A 303 -6.54 19.61 -3.91
C GLY A 303 -5.99 20.27 -2.64
N TYR A 304 -5.54 19.47 -1.67
CA TYR A 304 -4.85 19.99 -0.48
C TYR A 304 -3.53 20.70 -0.83
N CYS A 305 -2.76 20.13 -1.75
CA CYS A 305 -1.50 20.68 -2.21
C CYS A 305 -1.63 21.73 -3.32
N GLY A 306 -2.85 22.21 -3.66
CA GLY A 306 -3.09 23.10 -4.80
C GLY A 306 -2.13 24.30 -4.88
N ALA A 307 -1.54 24.52 -6.05
CA ALA A 307 -0.65 25.65 -6.37
C ALA A 307 -1.35 27.01 -6.24
#